data_AF-A0A7J4K3V9-F1
#
_entry.id   AF-A0A7J4K3V9-F1
#
_cell.length_a   1.000
_cell.length_b   1.000
_cell.length_c   1.000
_cell.angle_alpha   90.00
_cell.angle_beta   90.00
_cell.angle_gamma   90.00
#
_symmetry.space_group_name_H-M   'P 1'
#
loop_
_entity.id
_entity.type
_entity.pdbx_description
1 polymer ?
#
loop_
_entity_poly.entity_id
_entity_poly.type
_entity_poly.pdbx_seq_one_letter_code
_entity_poly.pdbx_strand_id
1 'polypeptide(L)' 'MGVDEEIFCDFFVDYEKPVYIEFWGGIDDKYLARKEVKKKIYATKTNTALIELTEKDIVILEETLLKKLRPFLPKNFEFD' A
#
# COMPACT_ATOMS: atom_id res chain seq x y z
N MET A 1 -19.83 -6.53 -16.70
CA MET A 1 -18.89 -7.26 -15.83
C MET A 1 -18.71 -6.41 -14.59
N GLY A 2 -19.71 -6.47 -13.71
CA GLY A 2 -19.77 -5.71 -12.48
C GLY A 2 -19.51 -6.67 -11.34
N VAL A 3 -18.32 -6.58 -10.78
CA VAL A 3 -17.96 -7.02 -9.43
C VAL A 3 -16.82 -6.09 -9.10
N ASP A 4 -16.97 -5.28 -8.06
CA ASP A 4 -15.84 -4.82 -7.27
C ASP A 4 -15.01 -6.07 -6.97
N GLU A 5 -14.02 -6.41 -7.80
CA GLU A 5 -12.95 -7.28 -7.33
C GLU A 5 -12.40 -6.53 -6.13
N GLU A 6 -12.81 -6.95 -4.93
CA GLU A 6 -12.27 -6.46 -3.67
C GLU A 6 -10.76 -6.53 -3.84
N ILE A 7 -10.15 -5.37 -4.02
CA ILE A 7 -8.72 -5.28 -4.17
C ILE A 7 -8.20 -5.67 -2.80
N PHE A 8 -7.85 -6.93 -2.64
CA PHE A 8 -7.12 -7.37 -1.48
C PHE A 8 -5.72 -6.78 -1.58
N CYS A 9 -5.53 -5.66 -0.89
CA CYS A 9 -4.22 -5.17 -0.50
C CYS A 9 -3.67 -6.04 0.63
N ASP A 10 -2.35 -6.04 0.80
CA ASP A 10 -1.74 -6.79 1.90
C ASP A 10 -2.12 -6.18 3.26
N PHE A 11 -2.12 -4.85 3.34
CA PHE A 11 -2.62 -4.11 4.50
C PHE A 11 -3.37 -2.85 4.09
N PHE A 12 -4.35 -2.48 4.91
CA PHE A 12 -5.12 -1.26 4.77
C PHE A 12 -5.13 -0.50 6.09
N VAL A 13 -4.91 0.81 6.02
CA VAL A 13 -4.96 1.69 7.17
C VAL A 13 -6.03 2.76 6.92
N ASP A 14 -7.05 2.76 7.79
CA ASP A 14 -8.20 3.66 7.68
C ASP A 14 -8.06 4.83 8.66
N TYR A 15 -7.53 5.96 8.16
CA TYR A 15 -7.46 7.25 8.85
C TYR A 15 -8.08 8.34 7.96
N GLU A 16 -7.76 9.62 8.19
CA GLU A 16 -8.27 10.76 7.40
C GLU A 16 -8.03 10.59 5.89
N LYS A 17 -6.86 10.06 5.52
CA LYS A 17 -6.56 9.63 4.15
C LYS A 17 -6.30 8.12 4.15
N PRO A 18 -7.18 7.30 3.58
CA PRO A 18 -6.99 5.85 3.51
C PRO A 18 -5.68 5.48 2.81
N VAL A 19 -4.92 4.56 3.40
CA VAL A 19 -3.62 4.11 2.89
C VAL A 19 -3.66 2.62 2.59
N TYR A 20 -3.47 2.28 1.32
CA TYR A 20 -3.21 0.91 0.88
C TYR A 20 -1.71 0.62 0.97
N ILE A 21 -1.35 -0.56 1.45
CA ILE A 21 0.05 -0.99 1.57
C ILE A 21 0.20 -2.31 0.83
N GLU A 22 1.19 -2.36 -0.06
CA GLU A 22 1.49 -3.51 -0.91
C GLU A 22 2.95 -3.91 -0.77
N PHE A 23 3.21 -5.21 -0.69
CA PHE A 23 4.54 -5.79 -0.78
C PHE A 23 4.80 -6.37 -2.17
N TRP A 24 5.82 -5.83 -2.83
CA TRP A 24 6.26 -6.25 -4.16
C TRP A 24 7.54 -7.10 -4.09
N GLY A 25 7.39 -8.39 -3.77
CA GLY A 25 8.51 -9.35 -3.68
C GLY A 25 8.65 -10.31 -4.87
N GLY A 26 7.63 -10.42 -5.72
CA GLY A 26 7.68 -11.30 -6.90
C GLY A 26 8.38 -10.66 -8.10
N ILE A 27 9.01 -11.50 -8.94
CA ILE A 27 9.75 -11.05 -10.12
C ILE A 27 9.31 -11.70 -11.44
N ASP A 28 8.38 -12.67 -11.40
CA ASP A 28 7.90 -13.33 -12.62
C ASP A 28 6.93 -12.44 -13.42
N ASP A 29 6.83 -12.68 -14.74
CA ASP A 29 6.04 -11.84 -15.65
C ASP A 29 4.56 -11.78 -15.26
N LYS A 30 4.00 -12.87 -14.72
CA LYS A 30 2.61 -12.91 -14.28
C LYS A 30 2.40 -12.01 -13.06
N TYR A 31 3.34 -12.04 -12.12
CA TYR A 31 3.34 -11.19 -10.95
C TYR A 31 3.49 -9.71 -11.33
N LEU A 32 4.45 -9.40 -12.20
CA LEU A 32 4.67 -8.03 -12.70
C LEU A 32 3.43 -7.50 -13.43
N ALA A 33 2.79 -8.30 -14.27
CA ALA A 33 1.54 -7.92 -14.93
C ALA A 33 0.42 -7.62 -13.92
N ARG A 34 0.28 -8.43 -12.87
CA ARG A 34 -0.70 -8.21 -11.80
C ARG A 34 -0.40 -6.94 -11.00
N LYS A 35 0.87 -6.69 -10.68
CA LYS A 35 1.31 -5.45 -10.02
C LYS A 35 0.89 -4.23 -10.83
N GLU A 36 1.14 -4.21 -12.13
CA GLU A 36 0.74 -3.10 -13.00
C GLU A 36 -0.78 -2.90 -13.06
N VAL A 37 -1.55 -3.98 -13.07
CA VAL A 37 -3.02 -3.90 -12.95
C VAL A 37 -3.43 -3.28 -11.62
N LYS A 38 -2.89 -3.74 -10.48
CA LYS A 38 -3.20 -3.18 -9.15
C LYS A 38 -2.85 -1.69 -9.08
N LYS A 39 -1.68 -1.28 -9.59
CA LYS A 39 -1.28 0.14 -9.65
C LYS A 39 -2.26 1.00 -10.45
N LYS A 40 -2.74 0.50 -11.59
CA LYS A 40 -3.77 1.20 -12.38
C LYS A 40 -5.07 1.34 -11.61
N ILE A 41 -5.49 0.32 -10.86
CA ILE A 41 -6.71 0.40 -10.07
C ILE A 41 -6.53 1.38 -8.90
N TYR A 42 -5.40 1.36 -8.18
CA TYR A 42 -5.15 2.36 -7.14
C TYR A 42 -5.14 3.79 -7.67
N ALA A 43 -4.68 4.00 -8.91
CA ALA A 43 -4.73 5.31 -9.55
C ALA A 43 -6.16 5.81 -9.85
N THR A 44 -7.17 4.93 -9.90
CA THR A 44 -8.58 5.35 -10.05
C THR A 44 -9.24 5.74 -8.72
N LYS A 45 -8.62 5.41 -7.58
CA LYS A 45 -9.13 5.73 -6.25
C LYS A 45 -8.74 7.18 -5.89
N THR A 46 -9.74 8.02 -5.67
CA THR A 46 -9.54 9.41 -5.25
C THR A 46 -9.35 9.50 -3.73
N ASN A 47 -8.54 10.45 -3.27
CA ASN A 47 -8.28 10.69 -1.84
C ASN A 47 -7.67 9.49 -1.08
N THR A 48 -6.92 8.62 -1.76
CA THR A 48 -6.21 7.51 -1.13
C THR A 48 -4.69 7.64 -1.32
N ALA A 49 -3.92 6.88 -0.56
CA ALA A 49 -2.48 6.74 -0.72
C ALA A 49 -2.11 5.27 -0.97
N LEU A 50 -0.99 5.05 -1.67
CA LEU A 50 -0.41 3.74 -1.88
C LEU A 50 1.04 3.76 -1.36
N ILE A 51 1.33 2.88 -0.40
CA ILE A 51 2.67 2.59 0.06
C ILE A 51 3.11 1.29 -0.61
N GLU A 52 4.22 1.36 -1.36
CA GLU A 52 4.85 0.22 -2.00
C GLU A 52 6.08 -0.20 -1.17
N LEU A 53 6.07 -1.45 -0.70
CA LEU A 53 7.17 -2.11 0.00
C LEU A 53 7.88 -3.07 -0.95
N THR A 54 9.18 -3.20 -0.77
CA THR A 54 10.07 -4.13 -1.47
C THR A 54 10.77 -5.02 -0.44
N GLU A 55 11.49 -6.05 -0.88
CA GLU A 55 12.26 -6.92 0.03
C GLU A 55 13.21 -6.13 0.95
N LYS A 56 13.79 -5.03 0.46
CA LYS A 56 14.69 -4.17 1.24
C LYS A 56 13.95 -3.44 2.35
N ASP A 57 12.71 -3.03 2.12
CA ASP A 57 11.89 -2.37 3.13
C ASP A 57 11.55 -3.35 4.27
N ILE A 58 11.42 -4.65 3.99
CA ILE A 58 11.11 -5.68 5.01
C ILE A 58 12.24 -5.87 6.03
N VAL A 59 13.50 -5.74 5.61
CA VAL A 59 14.67 -5.92 6.49
C VAL A 59 14.63 -4.96 7.70
N ILE A 60 14.07 -3.76 7.50
CA ILE A 60 13.88 -2.72 8.50
C ILE A 60 12.43 -2.23 8.49
N LEU A 61 11.49 -3.20 8.50
CA LEU A 61 10.07 -2.97 8.26
C LEU A 61 9.48 -1.90 9.18
N GLU A 62 9.77 -1.98 10.48
CA GLU A 62 9.24 -1.04 11.47
C GLU A 62 9.62 0.39 11.12
N GLU A 63 10.93 0.70 11.08
CA GLU A 63 11.43 2.04 10.77
C GLU A 63 10.91 2.53 9.40
N THR A 64 10.91 1.66 8.41
CA THR A 64 10.49 2.00 7.05
C THR A 64 9.01 2.31 6.96
N LEU A 65 8.17 1.45 7.55
CA LEU A 65 6.73 1.60 7.50
C LEU A 65 6.28 2.82 8.31
N LEU A 66 6.88 3.06 9.48
CA LEU A 66 6.65 4.26 10.29
C LEU A 66 6.94 5.54 9.48
N LYS A 67 8.10 5.61 8.82
CA LYS A 67 8.46 6.76 7.96
C LYS A 67 7.51 6.95 6.79
N LYS A 68 7.10 5.87 6.11
CA LYS A 68 6.19 5.94 4.96
C LYS A 68 4.75 6.29 5.38
N LEU A 69 4.29 5.84 6.54
CA LEU A 69 2.95 6.14 7.07
C LEU A 69 2.83 7.54 7.67
N ARG A 70 3.90 8.08 8.26
CA ARG A 70 3.86 9.35 9.01
C ARG A 70 3.13 10.51 8.31
N PRO A 71 3.28 10.75 6.99
CA PRO A 71 2.58 11.83 6.29
C PRO A 71 1.05 11.68 6.24
N PHE A 72 0.52 10.48 6.52
CA PHE A 72 -0.90 10.15 6.47
C PHE A 72 -1.55 10.02 7.85
N LEU A 73 -0.76 10.14 8.91
CA LEU A 73 -1.22 10.04 10.30
C LEU A 73 -1.47 11.44 10.89
N PRO A 74 -2.39 11.57 11.85
CA PRO A 74 -2.57 12.81 12.60
C PRO A 74 -1.26 13.35 13.17
N LYS A 75 -1.15 14.68 13.34
CA LYS A 75 0.07 15.31 13.85
C LYS A 75 0.44 14.82 15.25
N ASN A 76 -0.57 14.56 16.07
CA ASN A 76 -0.48 14.04 17.44
C ASN A 76 -0.60 12.51 17.52
N PHE A 77 -0.44 11.80 16.40
CA PHE A 77 -0.41 10.34 16.42
C PHE A 77 0.87 9.87 17.13
N GLU A 78 0.69 9.06 18.16
CA GLU A 78 1.76 8.38 18.89
C GLU A 78 1.67 6.88 18.57
N PHE A 79 2.84 6.26 18.37
CA PHE A 79 2.92 4.81 18.29
C PHE A 79 3.10 4.29 19.72
N ASP A 80 2.14 3.50 20.19
CA ASP A 80 2.17 2.84 21.50
C ASP A 80 3.31 1.81 21.59
#